data_AF-A0A3B9H6S9-F1
#
_entry.id   AF-A0A3B9H6S9-F1
#
_cell.length_a   1.000
_cell.length_b   1.000
_cell.length_c   1.000
_cell.angle_alpha   90.00
_cell.angle_beta   90.00
_cell.angle_gamma   90.00
#
_symmetry.space_group_name_H-M   'P 1'
#
loop_
_entity.id
_entity.type
_entity.pdbx_description
1 polymer ?
#
loop_
_entity_poly.entity_id
_entity_poly.type
_entity_poly.pdbx_seq_one_letter_code
_entity_poly.pdbx_strand_id
1 'polypeptide(L)'
;IGNQVDELLSPNLSTGTGTNLFLKFDRAYEDINSTPKQDTLAIYLSTDCGQTWPHKVFEKWGSNLATIDTVNLSFTPTASHHWQTDSIDISGFASSPTVMIKFQAINRKGQNLYIDNVRVYDSQDPVSLATTDINGWVVYPNPSNGTFYVEFPNQKERRIEVFDMRGKLVKSKVVFNRKEPIYLSGHSSGQYIIRYNNNRTAIFLK
;
A
#
# COMPACT_ATOMS: atom_id res chain seq x y z
N ILE A 1 -33.65 -19.65 -3.93
CA ILE A 1 -33.86 -18.49 -3.05
C ILE A 1 -32.96 -17.39 -3.61
N GLY A 2 -33.49 -16.23 -3.96
CA GLY A 2 -32.68 -15.09 -4.45
C GLY A 2 -33.04 -13.89 -3.58
N ASN A 3 -32.05 -13.07 -3.20
CA ASN A 3 -32.05 -12.05 -2.13
C ASN A 3 -31.40 -12.50 -0.82
N GLN A 4 -30.45 -13.44 -0.86
CA GLN A 4 -29.59 -13.62 0.31
C GLN A 4 -28.72 -12.38 0.46
N VAL A 5 -28.55 -11.93 1.70
CA VAL A 5 -27.67 -10.83 2.05
C VAL A 5 -26.60 -11.37 2.96
N ASP A 6 -25.35 -11.21 2.57
CA ASP A 6 -24.17 -11.55 3.37
C ASP A 6 -23.43 -10.26 3.73
N GLU A 7 -23.02 -10.14 4.99
CA GLU A 7 -22.40 -8.93 5.52
C GLU A 7 -21.06 -9.24 6.19
N LEU A 8 -20.03 -8.46 5.84
CA LEU A 8 -18.73 -8.45 6.50
C LEU A 8 -18.56 -7.12 7.22
N LEU A 9 -18.41 -7.17 8.54
CA LEU A 9 -18.25 -6.00 9.40
C LEU A 9 -16.78 -5.87 9.83
N SER A 10 -16.20 -4.69 9.65
CA SER A 10 -14.88 -4.39 10.22
C SER A 10 -14.97 -4.20 11.74
N PRO A 11 -13.85 -4.28 12.47
CA PRO A 11 -13.74 -3.71 13.79
C PRO A 11 -13.96 -2.19 13.78
N ASN A 12 -14.08 -1.59 14.97
CA ASN A 12 -13.98 -0.14 15.14
C ASN A 12 -12.59 0.34 14.76
N LEU A 13 -12.50 1.16 13.72
CA LEU A 13 -11.26 1.81 13.31
C LEU A 13 -11.20 3.19 13.95
N SER A 14 -10.15 3.47 14.72
CA SER A 14 -9.91 4.82 15.22
C SER A 14 -9.42 5.69 14.08
N THR A 15 -10.22 6.67 13.72
CA THR A 15 -9.85 7.71 12.77
C THR A 15 -9.11 8.79 13.57
N GLY A 16 -7.80 8.89 13.35
CA GLY A 16 -6.96 9.88 14.01
C GLY A 16 -7.26 11.31 13.54
N THR A 17 -6.38 12.27 13.81
CA THR A 17 -6.52 13.66 13.31
C THR A 17 -6.23 13.82 11.82
N GLY A 18 -6.29 12.75 11.04
CA GLY A 18 -6.01 12.78 9.60
C GLY A 18 -7.06 13.60 8.86
N THR A 19 -6.64 14.36 7.85
CA THR A 19 -7.59 15.11 6.99
C THR A 19 -8.03 14.30 5.77
N ASN A 20 -7.26 13.28 5.40
CA ASN A 20 -7.47 12.46 4.21
C ASN A 20 -7.60 11.01 4.66
N LEU A 21 -8.70 10.33 4.31
CA LEU A 21 -8.96 8.94 4.67
C LEU A 21 -9.51 8.19 3.45
N PHE A 22 -8.91 7.05 3.13
CA PHE A 22 -9.30 6.25 1.97
C PHE A 22 -9.60 4.82 2.37
N LEU A 23 -10.63 4.24 1.77
CA LEU A 23 -10.91 2.82 1.77
C LEU A 23 -10.52 2.25 0.41
N LYS A 24 -9.66 1.23 0.41
CA LYS A 24 -9.23 0.54 -0.80
C LYS A 24 -9.37 -0.97 -0.62
N PHE A 25 -9.78 -1.65 -1.67
CA PHE A 25 -9.97 -3.10 -1.66
C PHE A 25 -9.90 -3.63 -3.08
N ASP A 26 -9.61 -4.92 -3.20
CA ASP A 26 -9.66 -5.64 -4.46
C ASP A 26 -10.94 -6.47 -4.48
N ARG A 27 -11.59 -6.52 -5.65
CA ARG A 27 -12.75 -7.36 -5.90
C ARG A 27 -12.50 -8.26 -7.10
N ALA A 28 -13.11 -9.43 -7.11
CA ALA A 28 -13.20 -10.27 -8.29
C ALA A 28 -14.62 -10.84 -8.40
N TYR A 29 -15.23 -10.67 -9.56
CA TYR A 29 -16.58 -11.15 -9.84
C TYR A 29 -16.76 -11.40 -11.35
N GLU A 30 -17.46 -12.47 -11.68
CA GLU A 30 -17.83 -12.85 -13.05
C GLU A 30 -19.35 -12.74 -13.17
N ASP A 31 -19.84 -11.87 -14.05
CA ASP A 31 -21.29 -11.73 -14.25
C ASP A 31 -21.82 -12.89 -15.11
N ILE A 32 -22.88 -13.53 -14.65
CA ILE A 32 -23.63 -14.45 -15.48
C ILE A 32 -24.67 -13.60 -16.22
N ASN A 33 -24.33 -13.17 -17.45
CA ASN A 33 -25.12 -12.34 -18.37
C ASN A 33 -26.54 -12.88 -18.73
N SER A 34 -27.11 -13.80 -17.94
CA SER A 34 -28.35 -14.53 -18.23
C SER A 34 -29.54 -14.19 -17.31
N THR A 35 -29.39 -13.31 -16.31
CA THR A 35 -30.49 -13.04 -15.38
C THR A 35 -30.84 -11.55 -15.22
N PRO A 36 -32.14 -11.19 -15.12
CA PRO A 36 -32.57 -9.80 -14.90
C PRO A 36 -32.33 -9.32 -13.45
N LYS A 37 -31.78 -10.16 -12.57
CA LYS A 37 -31.47 -9.82 -11.18
C LYS A 37 -29.98 -9.97 -10.98
N GLN A 38 -29.29 -8.86 -10.72
CA GLN A 38 -27.84 -8.85 -10.66
C GLN A 38 -27.34 -8.78 -9.24
N ASP A 39 -26.27 -9.51 -8.95
CA ASP A 39 -25.59 -9.44 -7.67
C ASP A 39 -25.09 -8.02 -7.42
N THR A 40 -25.06 -7.62 -6.16
CA THR A 40 -24.69 -6.26 -5.77
C THR A 40 -23.67 -6.30 -4.65
N LEU A 41 -22.64 -5.47 -4.76
CA LEU A 41 -21.75 -5.12 -3.65
C LEU A 41 -22.02 -3.67 -3.27
N ALA A 42 -22.45 -3.46 -2.03
CA ALA A 42 -22.60 -2.15 -1.42
C ALA A 42 -21.68 -2.02 -0.20
N ILE A 43 -21.15 -0.83 0.03
CA ILE A 43 -20.33 -0.54 1.23
C ILE A 43 -20.98 0.57 2.02
N TYR A 44 -21.15 0.32 3.31
CA TYR A 44 -21.71 1.25 4.27
C TYR A 44 -20.70 1.60 5.35
N LEU A 45 -20.79 2.82 5.88
CA LEU A 45 -20.04 3.25 7.05
C LEU A 45 -20.97 3.48 8.24
N SER A 46 -20.44 3.22 9.44
CA SER A 46 -21.04 3.54 10.73
C SER A 46 -20.06 4.37 11.55
N THR A 47 -20.58 5.41 12.20
CA THR A 47 -19.84 6.27 13.13
C THR A 47 -20.31 6.11 14.58
N ASP A 48 -21.21 5.14 14.83
CA ASP A 48 -21.85 4.86 16.10
C ASP A 48 -21.62 3.42 16.57
N CYS A 49 -20.43 2.88 16.28
CA CYS A 49 -20.03 1.51 16.66
C CYS A 49 -20.99 0.43 16.13
N GLY A 50 -21.53 0.62 14.92
CA GLY A 50 -22.35 -0.36 14.22
C GLY A 50 -23.82 -0.36 14.58
N GLN A 51 -24.29 0.59 15.40
CA GLN A 51 -25.71 0.73 15.75
C GLN A 51 -26.55 1.12 14.52
N THR A 52 -26.05 2.03 13.69
CA THR A 52 -26.67 2.43 12.43
C THR A 52 -25.67 2.43 11.28
N TRP A 53 -26.18 2.28 10.05
CA TRP A 53 -25.38 2.25 8.81
C TRP A 53 -25.91 3.24 7.76
N PRO A 54 -26.01 4.55 8.07
CA PRO A 54 -26.70 5.51 7.21
C PRO A 54 -25.89 5.93 5.98
N HIS A 55 -24.59 5.63 5.95
CA HIS A 55 -23.67 6.17 4.94
C HIS A 55 -23.32 5.12 3.89
N LYS A 56 -24.03 5.06 2.76
CA LYS A 56 -23.65 4.23 1.60
C LYS A 56 -22.58 4.96 0.78
N VAL A 57 -21.36 4.44 0.77
CA VAL A 57 -20.20 5.07 0.11
C VAL A 57 -19.79 4.39 -1.20
N PHE A 58 -20.34 3.21 -1.48
CA PHE A 58 -20.07 2.46 -2.69
C PHE A 58 -21.25 1.56 -3.04
N GLU A 59 -21.52 1.41 -4.34
CA GLU A 59 -22.47 0.44 -4.86
C GLU A 59 -22.08 0.08 -6.29
N LYS A 60 -21.90 -1.21 -6.56
CA LYS A 60 -21.73 -1.75 -7.91
C LYS A 60 -22.55 -3.02 -8.08
N TRP A 61 -23.12 -3.19 -9.25
CA TRP A 61 -23.99 -4.32 -9.62
C TRP A 61 -23.84 -4.61 -11.13
N GLY A 62 -24.21 -5.83 -11.53
CA GLY A 62 -24.18 -6.24 -12.94
C GLY A 62 -22.80 -6.12 -13.60
N SER A 63 -22.76 -5.59 -14.82
CA SER A 63 -21.50 -5.36 -15.55
C SER A 63 -20.55 -4.39 -14.85
N ASN A 64 -21.05 -3.49 -14.00
CA ASN A 64 -20.20 -2.65 -13.17
C ASN A 64 -19.57 -3.46 -12.02
N LEU A 65 -20.25 -4.50 -11.53
CA LEU A 65 -19.70 -5.41 -10.52
C LEU A 65 -18.62 -6.33 -11.11
N ALA A 66 -18.83 -6.79 -12.34
CA ALA A 66 -17.92 -7.66 -13.06
C ALA A 66 -16.51 -7.10 -13.19
N THR A 67 -15.52 -7.97 -12.99
CA THR A 67 -14.11 -7.69 -13.27
C THR A 67 -13.62 -8.49 -14.47
N ILE A 68 -14.34 -9.56 -14.83
CA ILE A 68 -14.13 -10.38 -16.02
C ILE A 68 -15.46 -10.74 -16.67
N ASP A 69 -15.41 -11.08 -17.95
CA ASP A 69 -16.57 -11.51 -18.76
C ASP A 69 -16.30 -12.88 -19.38
N THR A 70 -16.07 -13.88 -18.51
CA THR A 70 -15.97 -15.29 -18.94
C THR A 70 -17.30 -16.00 -18.71
N VAL A 71 -17.42 -17.26 -19.15
CA VAL A 71 -18.66 -18.05 -19.04
C VAL A 71 -18.43 -19.32 -18.21
N ASN A 72 -17.74 -19.18 -17.07
CA ASN A 72 -17.50 -20.30 -16.17
C ASN A 72 -18.71 -20.53 -15.26
N LEU A 73 -19.02 -21.81 -15.00
CA LEU A 73 -20.10 -22.18 -14.09
C LEU A 73 -19.71 -22.03 -12.61
N SER A 74 -18.41 -21.95 -12.30
CA SER A 74 -17.89 -21.77 -10.95
C SER A 74 -16.63 -20.90 -10.98
N PHE A 75 -16.82 -19.59 -10.79
CA PHE A 75 -15.73 -18.64 -10.80
C PHE A 75 -14.86 -18.75 -9.54
N THR A 76 -13.54 -18.81 -9.71
CA THR A 76 -12.56 -18.59 -8.64
C THR A 76 -11.39 -17.78 -9.20
N PRO A 77 -10.97 -16.69 -8.55
CA PRO A 77 -9.88 -15.86 -9.07
C PRO A 77 -8.51 -16.55 -8.91
N THR A 78 -7.88 -16.94 -10.01
CA THR A 78 -6.57 -17.61 -10.04
C THR A 78 -5.44 -16.75 -10.62
N ALA A 79 -5.78 -15.65 -11.31
CA ALA A 79 -4.82 -14.75 -11.95
C ALA A 79 -5.02 -13.31 -11.48
N SER A 80 -3.94 -12.52 -11.48
CA SER A 80 -3.97 -11.13 -11.01
C SER A 80 -4.95 -10.25 -11.80
N HIS A 81 -5.11 -10.47 -13.11
CA HIS A 81 -6.02 -9.72 -13.95
C HIS A 81 -7.51 -10.03 -13.71
N HIS A 82 -7.84 -11.05 -12.90
CA HIS A 82 -9.22 -11.28 -12.46
C HIS A 82 -9.65 -10.28 -11.37
N TRP A 83 -8.68 -9.63 -10.72
CA TRP A 83 -8.92 -8.69 -9.65
C TRP A 83 -8.92 -7.26 -10.19
N GLN A 84 -9.89 -6.47 -9.72
CA GLN A 84 -9.92 -5.04 -9.94
C GLN A 84 -9.89 -4.33 -8.58
N THR A 85 -9.02 -3.33 -8.46
CA THR A 85 -8.93 -2.50 -7.27
C THR A 85 -9.92 -1.34 -7.32
N ASP A 86 -10.65 -1.14 -6.24
CA ASP A 86 -11.52 0.00 -6.01
C ASP A 86 -10.98 0.85 -4.86
N SER A 87 -11.09 2.17 -5.01
CA SER A 87 -10.64 3.16 -4.01
C SER A 87 -11.74 4.20 -3.80
N ILE A 88 -12.09 4.42 -2.54
CA ILE A 88 -13.16 5.32 -2.12
C ILE A 88 -12.56 6.35 -1.18
N ASP A 89 -12.79 7.63 -1.48
CA ASP A 89 -12.51 8.72 -0.56
C ASP A 89 -13.58 8.76 0.53
N ILE A 90 -13.16 8.52 1.77
CA ILE A 90 -14.01 8.56 2.96
C ILE A 90 -13.52 9.65 3.94
N SER A 91 -12.80 10.65 3.44
CA SER A 91 -12.21 11.75 4.23
C SER A 91 -13.28 12.56 4.98
N GLY A 92 -14.52 12.59 4.49
CA GLY A 92 -15.65 13.19 5.20
C GLY A 92 -15.93 12.58 6.58
N PHE A 93 -15.39 11.39 6.86
CA PHE A 93 -15.54 10.68 8.15
C PHE A 93 -14.28 10.74 9.01
N ALA A 94 -13.20 11.39 8.54
CA ALA A 94 -11.93 11.43 9.24
C ALA A 94 -11.99 12.18 10.59
N SER A 95 -12.96 13.07 10.78
CA SER A 95 -13.21 13.77 12.04
C SER A 95 -14.08 12.98 13.04
N SER A 96 -14.63 11.83 12.64
CA SER A 96 -15.35 10.95 13.57
C SER A 96 -14.33 10.31 14.54
N PRO A 97 -14.69 9.98 15.79
CA PRO A 97 -13.77 9.27 16.69
C PRO A 97 -13.48 7.82 16.26
N THR A 98 -14.50 7.19 15.65
CA THR A 98 -14.46 5.81 15.19
C THR A 98 -15.26 5.66 13.91
N VAL A 99 -14.79 4.80 13.01
CA VAL A 99 -15.51 4.38 11.80
C VAL A 99 -15.52 2.86 11.72
N MET A 100 -16.67 2.26 11.42
CA MET A 100 -16.80 0.87 10.99
C MET A 100 -17.23 0.81 9.54
N ILE A 101 -16.85 -0.27 8.87
CA ILE A 101 -17.10 -0.52 7.46
C ILE A 101 -17.88 -1.82 7.34
N LYS A 102 -18.95 -1.79 6.53
CA LYS A 102 -19.75 -2.96 6.20
C LYS A 102 -19.71 -3.20 4.70
N PHE A 103 -19.16 -4.33 4.29
CA PHE A 103 -19.33 -4.85 2.94
C PHE A 103 -20.60 -5.70 2.93
N GLN A 104 -21.56 -5.33 2.10
CA GLN A 104 -22.82 -6.04 1.94
C GLN A 104 -22.91 -6.61 0.53
N ALA A 105 -22.97 -7.93 0.43
CA ALA A 105 -23.21 -8.66 -0.80
C ALA A 105 -24.69 -9.07 -0.87
N ILE A 106 -25.37 -8.73 -1.97
CA ILE A 106 -26.75 -9.14 -2.22
C ILE A 106 -26.73 -10.15 -3.36
N ASN A 107 -26.96 -11.41 -3.04
CA ASN A 107 -26.95 -12.51 -4.00
C ASN A 107 -28.33 -12.63 -4.69
N ARG A 108 -28.29 -12.63 -6.02
CA ARG A 108 -29.43 -12.73 -6.94
C ARG A 108 -29.30 -13.93 -7.90
N LYS A 109 -28.57 -14.97 -7.48
CA LYS A 109 -28.21 -16.18 -8.24
C LYS A 109 -27.06 -15.99 -9.24
N GLY A 110 -26.17 -15.03 -8.98
CA GLY A 110 -24.92 -14.86 -9.72
C GLY A 110 -23.81 -15.81 -9.28
N GLN A 111 -22.55 -15.39 -9.49
CA GLN A 111 -21.34 -16.13 -9.12
C GLN A 111 -20.84 -15.76 -7.71
N ASN A 112 -19.77 -16.43 -7.28
CA ASN A 112 -19.06 -16.06 -6.06
C ASN A 112 -18.41 -14.67 -6.21
N LEU A 113 -18.71 -13.76 -5.28
CA LEU A 113 -18.04 -12.48 -5.13
C LEU A 113 -16.86 -12.63 -4.16
N TYR A 114 -15.67 -12.24 -4.60
CA TYR A 114 -14.46 -12.26 -3.78
C TYR A 114 -14.01 -10.83 -3.46
N ILE A 115 -13.56 -10.62 -2.23
CA ILE A 115 -13.03 -9.36 -1.72
C ILE A 115 -11.69 -9.67 -1.04
N ASP A 116 -10.65 -8.91 -1.37
CA ASP A 116 -9.31 -9.08 -0.79
C ASP A 116 -8.58 -7.73 -0.64
N ASN A 117 -7.43 -7.72 0.04
CA ASN A 117 -6.55 -6.58 0.25
C ASN A 117 -7.27 -5.30 0.74
N VAL A 118 -8.26 -5.49 1.62
CA VAL A 118 -9.02 -4.42 2.25
C VAL A 118 -8.10 -3.62 3.16
N ARG A 119 -7.99 -2.32 2.90
CA ARG A 119 -7.12 -1.41 3.64
C ARG A 119 -7.80 -0.06 3.81
N VAL A 120 -7.59 0.52 4.99
CA VAL A 120 -8.00 1.86 5.34
C VAL A 120 -6.76 2.61 5.77
N TYR A 121 -6.53 3.78 5.20
CA TYR A 121 -5.30 4.52 5.44
C TYR A 121 -5.51 6.02 5.31
N ASP A 122 -4.63 6.77 5.95
CA ASP A 122 -4.59 8.22 5.87
C ASP A 122 -3.50 8.68 4.90
N SER A 123 -3.83 9.60 3.99
CA SER A 123 -2.91 10.29 3.06
C SER A 123 -2.07 9.43 2.07
N GLN A 124 -1.59 8.26 2.44
CA GLN A 124 -0.67 7.40 1.67
C GLN A 124 -1.13 5.94 1.75
N ASP A 125 -1.29 5.30 0.60
CA ASP A 125 -1.63 3.87 0.54
C ASP A 125 -0.45 3.04 1.08
N PRO A 126 -0.68 2.20 2.11
CA PRO A 126 0.38 1.42 2.76
C PRO A 126 1.04 0.38 1.85
N VAL A 127 0.39 0.02 0.74
CA VAL A 127 0.88 -0.93 -0.27
C VAL A 127 1.24 -0.23 -1.58
N SER A 128 0.95 1.07 -1.70
CA SER A 128 1.68 1.85 -2.69
C SER A 128 3.14 1.67 -2.31
N LEU A 129 3.93 1.09 -3.21
CA LEU A 129 5.31 1.51 -3.30
C LEU A 129 5.16 3.00 -3.36
N ALA A 130 5.40 3.67 -2.24
CA ALA A 130 5.83 5.01 -2.31
C ALA A 130 6.95 4.91 -3.36
N THR A 131 6.68 5.42 -4.55
CA THR A 131 7.58 6.39 -5.14
C THR A 131 7.72 7.43 -4.05
N THR A 132 8.43 7.05 -2.99
CA THR A 132 9.09 7.90 -2.07
C THR A 132 9.86 8.67 -3.10
N ASP A 133 9.40 9.88 -3.36
CA ASP A 133 10.30 11.00 -3.49
C ASP A 133 11.71 10.49 -3.28
N ILE A 134 12.45 10.30 -4.36
CA ILE A 134 13.86 9.94 -4.34
C ILE A 134 14.69 11.09 -3.71
N ASN A 135 14.09 11.88 -2.82
CA ASN A 135 14.66 12.81 -1.86
C ASN A 135 15.51 12.09 -0.80
N GLY A 136 15.54 10.75 -0.80
CA GLY A 136 16.52 9.91 -0.10
C GLY A 136 17.74 9.59 -0.97
N TRP A 137 18.89 9.42 -0.36
CA TRP A 137 20.08 8.91 -1.03
C TRP A 137 20.12 7.39 -0.89
N VAL A 138 20.72 6.70 -1.85
CA VAL A 138 20.79 5.24 -1.90
C VAL A 138 22.24 4.77 -1.91
N VAL A 139 22.46 3.57 -1.37
CA VAL A 139 23.78 2.91 -1.31
C VAL A 139 23.67 1.56 -1.97
N TYR A 140 24.51 1.29 -2.98
CA TYR A 140 24.48 0.03 -3.70
C TYR A 140 25.83 -0.34 -4.35
N PRO A 141 26.14 -1.61 -4.57
CA PRO A 141 25.40 -2.77 -4.07
C PRO A 141 25.58 -2.92 -2.55
N ASN A 142 24.57 -3.46 -1.88
CA ASN A 142 24.65 -3.91 -0.50
C ASN A 142 24.08 -5.34 -0.46
N PRO A 143 24.88 -6.38 -0.18
CA PRO A 143 26.31 -6.37 0.19
C PRO A 143 27.27 -5.94 -0.94
N SER A 144 28.50 -5.55 -0.60
CA SER A 144 29.55 -5.13 -1.55
C SER A 144 30.88 -5.81 -1.31
N ASN A 145 31.70 -6.03 -2.35
CA ASN A 145 33.07 -6.55 -2.18
C ASN A 145 34.09 -5.44 -1.80
N GLY A 146 33.64 -4.41 -1.08
CA GLY A 146 34.48 -3.27 -0.69
C GLY A 146 34.45 -2.07 -1.64
N THR A 147 33.62 -2.11 -2.68
CA THR A 147 33.33 -0.94 -3.53
C THR A 147 31.82 -0.80 -3.67
N PHE A 148 31.30 0.37 -3.37
CA PHE A 148 29.88 0.70 -3.52
C PHE A 148 29.70 2.14 -4.02
N TYR A 149 28.49 2.46 -4.43
CA TYR A 149 28.07 3.77 -4.89
C TYR A 149 27.13 4.38 -3.87
N VAL A 150 27.29 5.69 -3.69
CA VAL A 150 26.32 6.53 -3.01
C VAL A 150 25.67 7.41 -4.08
N GLU A 151 24.36 7.30 -4.25
CA GLU A 151 23.60 8.09 -5.21
C GLU A 151 22.60 9.01 -4.50
N PHE A 152 22.60 10.28 -4.88
CA PHE A 152 21.79 11.35 -4.32
C PHE A 152 20.73 11.82 -5.31
N PRO A 153 19.65 12.49 -4.85
CA PRO A 153 18.66 13.12 -5.73
C PRO A 153 19.21 14.24 -6.63
N ASN A 154 20.21 14.97 -6.14
CA ASN A 154 20.70 16.18 -6.81
C ASN A 154 22.22 16.36 -6.63
N GLN A 155 22.80 17.15 -7.53
CA GLN A 155 24.21 17.54 -7.50
C GLN A 155 24.37 18.76 -6.60
N LYS A 156 24.78 18.54 -5.35
CA LYS A 156 25.11 19.58 -4.38
C LYS A 156 26.34 19.16 -3.60
N GLU A 157 27.10 20.13 -3.12
CA GLU A 157 28.23 19.87 -2.23
C GLU A 157 27.73 19.25 -0.92
N ARG A 158 28.32 18.11 -0.55
CA ARG A 158 27.89 17.28 0.58
C ARG A 158 29.09 16.56 1.17
N ARG A 159 29.08 16.30 2.48
CA ARG A 159 30.08 15.44 3.14
C ARG A 159 29.47 14.07 3.43
N ILE A 160 30.18 13.03 3.00
CA ILE A 160 29.90 11.63 3.33
C ILE A 160 30.95 11.17 4.34
N GLU A 161 30.48 10.49 5.38
CA GLU A 161 31.33 9.85 6.37
C GLU A 161 30.97 8.37 6.47
N VAL A 162 31.98 7.51 6.56
CA VAL A 162 31.83 6.07 6.73
C VAL A 162 32.46 5.68 8.06
N PHE A 163 31.72 4.97 8.89
CA PHE A 163 32.14 4.48 10.19
C PHE A 163 32.09 2.96 10.23
N ASP A 164 32.96 2.35 11.02
CA ASP A 164 32.78 0.95 11.41
C ASP A 164 31.69 0.81 12.48
N MET A 165 31.34 -0.44 12.82
CA MET A 165 30.34 -0.73 13.87
C MET A 165 30.75 -0.28 15.29
N ARG A 166 32.03 0.08 15.51
CA ARG A 166 32.52 0.64 16.78
C ARG A 166 32.45 2.18 16.78
N GLY A 167 31.95 2.78 15.70
CA GLY A 167 31.86 4.24 15.52
C GLY A 167 33.18 4.90 15.12
N LYS A 168 34.22 4.13 14.78
CA LYS A 168 35.48 4.70 14.28
C LYS A 168 35.27 5.24 12.88
N LEU A 169 35.68 6.49 12.63
CA LEU A 169 35.67 7.07 11.29
C LEU A 169 36.66 6.32 10.39
N VAL A 170 36.14 5.69 9.35
CA VAL A 170 36.88 4.92 8.35
C VAL A 170 37.21 5.79 7.15
N LYS A 171 36.26 6.64 6.71
CA LYS A 171 36.45 7.53 5.57
C LYS A 171 35.59 8.79 5.68
N SER A 172 36.10 9.92 5.19
CA SER A 172 35.36 11.16 5.03
C SER A 172 35.67 11.76 3.67
N LYS A 173 34.63 12.15 2.91
CA LYS A 173 34.79 12.70 1.55
C LYS A 173 33.74 13.78 1.28
N VAL A 174 34.17 14.90 0.71
CA VAL A 174 33.26 15.90 0.13
C VAL A 174 32.96 15.51 -1.31
N VAL A 175 31.69 15.54 -1.68
CA VAL A 175 31.18 15.09 -2.98
C VAL A 175 30.27 16.16 -3.57
N PHE A 176 30.27 16.26 -4.89
CA PHE A 176 29.43 17.18 -5.66
C PHE A 176 28.51 16.43 -6.63
N ASN A 177 28.95 15.26 -7.07
CA ASN A 177 28.27 14.47 -8.07
C ASN A 177 27.02 13.79 -7.50
N ARG A 178 26.06 13.55 -8.39
CA ARG A 178 24.85 12.78 -8.08
C ARG A 178 25.20 11.36 -7.64
N LYS A 179 26.20 10.75 -8.27
CA LYS A 179 26.66 9.39 -8.00
C LYS A 179 28.14 9.41 -7.69
N GLU A 180 28.52 8.86 -6.55
CA GLU A 180 29.90 8.82 -6.09
C GLU A 180 30.33 7.39 -5.73
N PRO A 181 31.46 6.89 -6.29
CA PRO A 181 32.04 5.63 -5.85
C PRO A 181 32.80 5.79 -4.53
N ILE A 182 32.57 4.87 -3.61
CA ILE A 182 33.28 4.74 -2.34
C ILE A 182 34.02 3.41 -2.31
N TYR A 183 35.34 3.52 -2.11
CA TYR A 183 36.26 2.40 -2.03
C TYR A 183 36.68 2.16 -0.57
N LEU A 184 36.47 0.95 -0.08
CA LEU A 184 36.92 0.43 1.22
C LEU A 184 37.89 -0.75 1.05
N SER A 185 38.60 -0.82 -0.08
CA SER A 185 39.74 -1.73 -0.24
C SER A 185 40.76 -1.46 0.87
N GLY A 186 41.09 -2.49 1.66
CA GLY A 186 42.00 -2.38 2.81
C GLY A 186 41.34 -2.35 4.20
N HIS A 187 40.01 -2.23 4.30
CA HIS A 187 39.29 -2.38 5.58
C HIS A 187 38.68 -3.78 5.72
N SER A 188 38.46 -4.26 6.95
CA SER A 188 37.90 -5.60 7.22
C SER A 188 36.48 -5.75 6.65
N SER A 189 36.07 -6.96 6.30
CA SER A 189 34.64 -7.23 6.00
C SER A 189 33.78 -7.02 7.26
N GLY A 190 32.52 -6.63 7.09
CA GLY A 190 31.63 -6.32 8.21
C GLY A 190 30.59 -5.25 7.91
N GLN A 191 29.88 -4.84 8.96
CA GLN A 191 28.89 -3.77 8.89
C GLN A 191 29.54 -2.40 9.00
N TYR A 192 29.08 -1.49 8.15
CA TYR A 192 29.52 -0.10 8.11
C TYR A 192 28.32 0.83 8.13
N ILE A 193 28.52 1.98 8.76
CA ILE A 193 27.52 3.03 8.92
C ILE A 193 27.94 4.20 8.03
N ILE A 194 27.11 4.61 7.10
CA ILE A 194 27.34 5.80 6.26
C ILE A 194 26.45 6.93 6.75
N ARG A 195 27.04 8.10 6.98
CA ARG A 195 26.35 9.31 7.42
C ARG A 195 26.43 10.38 6.35
N TYR A 196 25.29 11.07 6.17
CA TYR A 196 25.15 12.25 5.34
C TYR A 196 24.53 13.40 6.16
N ASN A 197 25.20 14.57 6.16
CA ASN A 197 24.75 15.82 6.81
C ASN A 197 24.22 15.63 8.24
N ASN A 198 24.95 14.92 9.09
CA ASN A 198 24.68 14.68 10.53
C ASN A 198 23.33 14.04 10.92
N ASN A 199 22.37 13.88 10.00
CA ASN A 199 20.99 13.51 10.34
C ASN A 199 20.50 12.23 9.63
N ARG A 200 21.15 11.75 8.58
CA ARG A 200 20.71 10.55 7.85
C ARG A 200 21.80 9.49 7.80
N THR A 201 21.40 8.26 8.13
CA THR A 201 22.29 7.12 8.31
C THR A 201 21.82 5.97 7.42
N ALA A 202 22.74 5.33 6.68
CA ALA A 202 22.50 4.05 6.02
C ALA A 202 23.45 3.00 6.58
N ILE A 203 22.98 1.76 6.74
CA ILE A 203 23.80 0.62 7.15
C ILE A 203 24.01 -0.27 5.93
N PHE A 204 25.26 -0.65 5.67
CA PHE A 204 25.56 -1.57 4.57
C PHE A 204 26.60 -2.62 4.99
N LEU A 205 26.60 -3.72 4.24
CA LEU A 205 27.46 -4.87 4.42
C LEU A 205 28.58 -4.86 3.38
N LYS A 206 29.81 -5.00 3.85
CA LYS A 206 30.97 -5.37 3.05
C LYS A 206 31.30 -6.84 3.26
#